data_AF-A0AA38TYR5-F1
#
_entry.id   AF-A0AA38TYR5-F1
#
_cell.length_a   1.000
_cell.length_b   1.000
_cell.length_c   1.000
_cell.angle_alpha   90.00
_cell.angle_beta   90.00
_cell.angle_gamma   90.00
#
_symmetry.space_group_name_H-M   'P 1'
#
loop_
_entity.id
_entity.type
_entity.pdbx_description
1 polymer ?
#
loop_
_entity_poly.entity_id
_entity_poly.type
_entity_poly.pdbx_seq_one_letter_code
_entity_poly.pdbx_strand_id
1 'polypeptide(L)'
;MKFSTLIAPFAFASVTVALPVMWPFCLTQGDANDIVGKFITVLQHTNINAANATAQALIGPNFFEKSDSINMLAGKPVGSITTPSKAEYINGVLFAPSLTGITTNKVLVAGCTSILWYWNMAGVGSKQIPVTGFNLIEITPQKQIADMYVEFNNIGWGIDIGFTVTDYTGAQLPTA
;
A
#
# COMPACT_ATOMS: atom_id res chain seq x y z
N MET A 1 60.02 3.82 -54.85
CA MET A 1 58.78 3.03 -54.81
C MET A 1 57.72 3.92 -54.17
N LYS A 2 56.61 4.17 -54.88
CA LYS A 2 55.60 5.19 -54.51
C LYS A 2 54.67 4.64 -53.43
N PHE A 3 54.47 5.39 -52.34
CA PHE A 3 53.50 5.12 -51.30
C PHE A 3 52.14 5.69 -51.71
N SER A 4 51.09 4.87 -51.68
CA SER A 4 49.70 5.28 -51.88
C SER A 4 48.90 5.01 -50.61
N THR A 5 48.52 6.08 -49.92
CA THR A 5 47.62 6.08 -48.75
C THR A 5 46.17 6.20 -49.22
N LEU A 6 45.34 5.20 -48.91
CA LEU A 6 43.88 5.26 -49.06
C LEU A 6 43.29 5.79 -47.75
N ILE A 7 42.70 6.99 -47.78
CA ILE A 7 41.88 7.53 -46.69
C ILE A 7 40.43 7.16 -47.00
N ALA A 8 39.84 6.27 -46.20
CA ALA A 8 38.41 5.97 -46.24
C ALA A 8 37.65 6.99 -45.38
N PRO A 9 36.57 7.61 -45.89
CA PRO A 9 35.74 8.48 -45.06
C PRO A 9 34.83 7.63 -44.17
N PHE A 10 35.03 7.76 -42.85
CA PHE A 10 34.07 7.26 -41.86
C PHE A 10 32.82 8.14 -41.89
N ALA A 11 31.72 7.61 -42.42
CA ALA A 11 30.40 8.19 -42.26
C ALA A 11 29.94 7.99 -40.81
N PHE A 12 29.86 9.07 -40.02
CA PHE A 12 29.18 9.05 -38.73
C PHE A 12 27.67 8.98 -38.98
N ALA A 13 27.09 7.79 -38.81
CA ALA A 13 25.64 7.66 -38.70
C ALA A 13 25.21 8.13 -37.30
N SER A 14 24.58 9.30 -37.22
CA SER A 14 23.91 9.75 -36.00
C SER A 14 22.75 8.83 -35.68
N VAL A 15 22.92 7.94 -34.70
CA VAL A 15 21.82 7.18 -34.13
C VAL A 15 21.06 8.11 -33.18
N THR A 16 19.97 8.72 -33.66
CA THR A 16 18.97 9.33 -32.77
C THR A 16 18.31 8.20 -31.98
N VAL A 17 18.80 7.96 -30.75
CA VAL A 17 18.07 7.12 -29.80
C VAL A 17 16.82 7.90 -29.41
N ALA A 18 15.70 7.57 -30.05
CA ALA A 18 14.40 8.00 -29.55
C ALA A 18 14.19 7.31 -28.20
N LEU A 19 14.52 8.00 -27.11
CA LEU A 19 14.04 7.59 -25.80
C LEU A 19 12.52 7.53 -25.90
N PRO A 20 11.86 6.42 -25.51
CA PRO A 20 10.41 6.39 -25.47
C PRO A 20 10.00 7.54 -24.56
N VAL A 21 9.25 8.50 -25.13
CA VAL A 21 8.58 9.53 -24.35
C VAL A 21 7.56 8.77 -23.52
N MET A 22 7.95 8.34 -22.32
CA MET A 22 7.04 7.86 -21.30
C MET A 22 6.18 9.07 -20.96
N TRP A 23 5.01 9.16 -21.57
CA TRP A 23 4.00 10.11 -21.13
C TRP A 23 3.80 9.87 -19.63
N PRO A 24 3.74 10.91 -18.80
CA PRO A 24 3.62 10.72 -17.37
C PRO A 24 2.33 9.95 -17.09
N PHE A 25 2.47 8.71 -16.63
CA PHE A 25 1.36 7.93 -16.10
C PHE A 25 0.82 8.68 -14.89
N CYS A 26 -0.42 9.15 -14.97
CA CYS A 26 -1.11 9.83 -13.88
C CYS A 26 -2.45 9.15 -13.64
N LEU A 27 -2.71 8.86 -12.37
CA LEU A 27 -3.98 8.30 -11.91
C LEU A 27 -5.11 9.30 -12.14
N THR A 28 -6.24 8.78 -12.60
CA THR A 28 -7.51 9.50 -12.49
C THR A 28 -8.15 9.22 -11.14
N GLN A 29 -9.11 10.06 -10.73
CA GLN A 29 -9.91 9.78 -9.54
C GLN A 29 -10.70 8.46 -9.66
N GLY A 30 -11.11 8.10 -10.88
CA GLY A 30 -11.75 6.82 -11.16
C GLY A 30 -10.83 5.63 -10.88
N ASP A 31 -9.57 5.73 -11.29
CA ASP A 31 -8.55 4.71 -10.99
C ASP A 31 -8.33 4.57 -9.48
N ALA A 32 -8.22 5.70 -8.76
CA ALA A 32 -8.04 5.69 -7.32
C ALA A 32 -9.21 5.02 -6.60
N ASN A 33 -10.44 5.35 -6.99
CA ASN A 33 -11.64 4.74 -6.42
C ASN A 33 -11.74 3.24 -6.73
N ASP A 34 -11.41 2.82 -7.95
CA ASP A 34 -11.41 1.41 -8.35
C ASP A 34 -10.37 0.59 -7.59
N ILE A 35 -9.14 1.11 -7.47
CA ILE A 35 -8.05 0.47 -6.73
C ILE A 35 -8.43 0.32 -5.24
N VAL A 36 -8.91 1.39 -4.60
CA VAL A 36 -9.35 1.35 -3.19
C VAL A 36 -10.53 0.40 -3.03
N GLY A 37 -11.50 0.43 -3.95
CA GLY A 37 -12.66 -0.48 -3.92
C GLY A 37 -12.24 -1.95 -3.97
N LYS A 38 -11.36 -2.31 -4.92
CA LYS A 38 -10.79 -3.66 -5.00
C LYS A 38 -10.01 -4.03 -3.75
N PHE A 39 -9.20 -3.10 -3.23
CA PHE A 39 -8.42 -3.32 -2.02
C PHE A 39 -9.30 -3.59 -0.79
N ILE A 40 -10.42 -2.87 -0.65
CA ILE A 40 -11.43 -3.14 0.40
C ILE A 40 -11.97 -4.57 0.30
N THR A 41 -12.19 -5.11 -0.91
CA THR A 41 -12.64 -6.51 -1.04
C THR A 41 -11.60 -7.52 -0.56
N VAL A 42 -10.31 -7.19 -0.66
CA VAL A 42 -9.21 -8.01 -0.10
C VAL A 42 -9.23 -7.97 1.43
N LEU A 43 -9.42 -6.79 2.02
CA LEU A 43 -9.49 -6.63 3.48
C LEU A 43 -10.73 -7.31 4.10
N GLN A 44 -11.87 -7.26 3.39
CA GLN A 44 -13.10 -7.91 3.83
C GLN A 44 -13.08 -9.43 3.62
N HIS A 45 -12.40 -9.89 2.56
CA HIS A 45 -12.25 -11.29 2.14
C HIS A 45 -13.44 -12.23 2.43
N THR A 46 -14.66 -11.76 2.16
CA THR A 46 -15.90 -12.54 2.37
C THR A 46 -15.90 -13.86 1.60
N ASN A 47 -15.16 -13.90 0.48
CA ASN A 47 -14.73 -15.10 -0.19
C ASN A 47 -13.20 -15.08 -0.34
N ILE A 48 -12.52 -15.95 0.41
CA ILE A 48 -11.04 -15.99 0.47
C ILE A 48 -10.42 -16.24 -0.91
N ASN A 49 -11.01 -17.11 -1.73
CA ASN A 49 -10.45 -17.43 -3.06
C ASN A 49 -10.56 -16.23 -4.01
N ALA A 50 -11.70 -15.55 -4.01
CA ALA A 50 -11.89 -14.34 -4.80
C ALA A 50 -10.99 -13.20 -4.32
N ALA A 51 -10.87 -13.02 -3.00
CA ALA A 51 -10.00 -12.03 -2.39
C ALA A 51 -8.52 -12.27 -2.74
N ASN A 52 -8.06 -13.52 -2.67
CA ASN A 52 -6.71 -13.90 -3.08
C ASN A 52 -6.48 -13.58 -4.56
N ALA A 53 -7.40 -13.96 -5.45
CA ALA A 53 -7.27 -13.63 -6.88
C ALA A 53 -7.19 -12.12 -7.12
N THR A 54 -8.03 -11.33 -6.44
CA THR A 54 -7.98 -9.87 -6.50
C THR A 54 -6.65 -9.33 -5.99
N ALA A 55 -6.16 -9.80 -4.84
CA ALA A 55 -4.90 -9.35 -4.26
C ALA A 55 -3.69 -9.71 -5.15
N GLN A 56 -3.69 -10.90 -5.75
CA GLN A 56 -2.65 -11.32 -6.68
C GLN A 56 -2.61 -10.45 -7.94
N ALA A 57 -3.74 -9.97 -8.43
CA ALA A 57 -3.78 -9.04 -9.56
C ALA A 57 -3.42 -7.60 -9.16
N LEU A 58 -3.92 -7.14 -8.01
CA LEU A 58 -3.86 -5.75 -7.56
C LEU A 58 -2.49 -5.36 -6.98
N ILE A 59 -1.81 -6.26 -6.28
CA ILE A 59 -0.56 -5.96 -5.56
C ILE A 59 0.64 -6.27 -6.46
N GLY A 60 1.56 -5.31 -6.58
CA GLY A 60 2.77 -5.42 -7.38
C GLY A 60 3.78 -6.42 -6.80
N PRO A 61 4.68 -6.98 -7.62
CA PRO A 61 5.60 -8.03 -7.19
C PRO A 61 6.63 -7.57 -6.15
N ASN A 62 6.99 -6.28 -6.14
CA ASN A 62 8.01 -5.71 -5.25
C ASN A 62 7.42 -5.06 -4.00
N PHE A 63 6.16 -5.34 -3.69
CA PHE A 63 5.41 -4.67 -2.64
C PHE A 63 6.01 -4.86 -1.25
N PHE A 64 6.03 -3.76 -0.49
CA PHE A 64 6.10 -3.79 0.97
C PHE A 64 5.02 -2.91 1.62
N GLU A 65 4.78 -3.19 2.90
CA GLU A 65 3.95 -2.38 3.79
C GLU A 65 4.77 -1.82 4.95
N LYS A 66 4.50 -0.57 5.32
CA LYS A 66 5.04 0.06 6.52
C LYS A 66 3.94 0.71 7.35
N SER A 67 3.96 0.44 8.65
CA SER A 67 3.02 0.97 9.63
C SER A 67 3.56 0.84 11.05
N ASP A 68 3.78 1.96 11.72
CA ASP A 68 4.12 1.94 13.15
C ASP A 68 2.90 1.57 13.99
N SER A 69 1.70 1.95 13.54
CA SER A 69 0.44 1.50 14.12
C SER A 69 0.33 -0.02 14.21
N ILE A 70 0.64 -0.74 13.13
CA ILE A 70 0.64 -2.22 13.11
C ILE A 70 1.85 -2.76 13.89
N ASN A 71 3.04 -2.20 13.67
CA ASN A 71 4.27 -2.70 14.30
C ASN A 71 4.16 -2.68 15.82
N MET A 72 3.62 -1.62 16.40
CA MET A 72 3.39 -1.54 17.85
C MET A 72 2.49 -2.67 18.36
N LEU A 73 1.39 -2.97 17.66
CA LEU A 73 0.47 -4.05 18.05
C LEU A 73 1.06 -5.44 17.81
N ALA A 74 1.93 -5.58 16.81
CA ALA A 74 2.63 -6.83 16.48
C ALA A 74 3.90 -7.06 17.31
N GLY A 75 4.28 -6.14 18.20
CA GLY A 75 5.52 -6.20 18.97
C GLY A 75 6.79 -6.06 18.11
N LYS A 76 6.68 -5.44 16.93
CA LYS A 76 7.81 -5.15 16.03
C LYS A 76 8.42 -3.77 16.36
N PRO A 77 9.71 -3.54 16.09
CA PRO A 77 10.32 -2.23 16.29
C PRO A 77 9.63 -1.11 15.49
N VAL A 78 9.47 0.06 16.11
CA VAL A 78 9.03 1.28 15.43
C VAL A 78 10.02 1.65 14.33
N GLY A 79 9.50 2.10 13.19
CA GLY A 79 10.24 2.45 11.99
C GLY A 79 10.61 1.27 11.09
N SER A 80 10.36 0.03 11.53
CA SER A 80 10.65 -1.19 10.74
C SER A 80 9.61 -1.42 9.64
N ILE A 81 9.98 -2.25 8.65
CA ILE A 81 9.03 -2.73 7.64
C ILE A 81 8.03 -3.66 8.32
N THR A 82 6.74 -3.40 8.11
CA THR A 82 5.66 -4.20 8.68
C THR A 82 5.52 -5.51 7.94
N THR A 83 5.46 -5.43 6.61
CA THR A 83 5.36 -6.60 5.74
C THR A 83 6.32 -6.45 4.56
N PRO A 84 7.35 -7.31 4.42
CA PRO A 84 8.44 -7.10 3.46
C PRO A 84 8.16 -7.62 2.05
N SER A 85 7.03 -8.31 1.83
CA SER A 85 6.69 -8.86 0.52
C SER A 85 5.20 -8.94 0.27
N LYS A 86 4.82 -8.94 -1.02
CA LYS A 86 3.47 -9.26 -1.48
C LYS A 86 2.94 -10.57 -0.88
N ALA A 87 3.76 -11.63 -0.87
CA ALA A 87 3.33 -12.95 -0.40
C ALA A 87 2.99 -12.93 1.09
N GLU A 88 3.85 -12.31 1.91
CA GLU A 88 3.60 -12.16 3.35
C GLU A 88 2.38 -11.30 3.63
N TYR A 89 2.17 -10.24 2.84
CA TYR A 89 1.01 -9.36 2.99
C TYR A 89 -0.30 -10.09 2.71
N ILE A 90 -0.38 -10.77 1.56
CA ILE A 90 -1.58 -11.52 1.17
C ILE A 90 -1.86 -12.62 2.19
N ASN A 91 -0.85 -13.38 2.61
CA ASN A 91 -1.03 -14.43 3.60
C ASN A 91 -1.47 -13.85 4.95
N GLY A 92 -0.85 -12.75 5.39
CA GLY A 92 -1.21 -12.08 6.63
C GLY A 92 -2.65 -11.58 6.65
N VAL A 93 -3.07 -10.87 5.59
CA VAL A 93 -4.44 -10.32 5.48
C VAL A 93 -5.49 -11.42 5.39
N LEU A 94 -5.23 -12.49 4.63
CA LEU A 94 -6.21 -13.56 4.43
C LEU A 94 -6.26 -14.58 5.58
N PHE A 95 -5.23 -14.62 6.44
CA PHE A 95 -5.22 -15.45 7.65
C PHE A 95 -5.81 -14.72 8.86
N ALA A 96 -5.73 -13.39 8.88
CA ALA A 96 -6.35 -12.57 9.91
C ALA A 96 -7.88 -12.59 9.80
N PRO A 97 -8.61 -12.33 10.91
CA PRO A 97 -10.05 -12.09 10.83
C PRO A 97 -10.41 -10.98 9.85
N SER A 98 -11.52 -11.15 9.12
CA SER A 98 -11.97 -10.16 8.15
C SER A 98 -12.31 -8.81 8.77
N LEU A 99 -11.88 -7.75 8.08
CA LEU A 99 -12.24 -6.39 8.47
C LEU A 99 -13.64 -6.08 7.97
N THR A 100 -14.54 -5.74 8.88
CA THR A 100 -15.94 -5.39 8.58
C THR A 100 -16.22 -3.94 8.94
N GLY A 101 -17.34 -3.38 8.46
CA GLY A 101 -17.71 -1.99 8.77
C GLY A 101 -16.72 -0.95 8.24
N ILE A 102 -16.06 -1.22 7.11
CA ILE A 102 -15.14 -0.28 6.46
C ILE A 102 -15.97 0.82 5.77
N THR A 103 -15.80 2.06 6.22
CA THR A 103 -16.36 3.25 5.61
C THR A 103 -15.23 4.05 4.97
N THR A 104 -15.36 4.31 3.67
CA THR A 104 -14.44 5.22 2.97
C THR A 104 -14.91 6.65 3.19
N ASN A 105 -14.10 7.43 3.91
CA ASN A 105 -14.38 8.84 4.17
C ASN A 105 -13.90 9.72 3.02
N LYS A 106 -12.74 9.40 2.44
CA LYS A 106 -12.17 10.13 1.30
C LYS A 106 -11.16 9.27 0.55
N VAL A 107 -11.12 9.43 -0.77
CA VAL A 107 -10.06 8.93 -1.65
C VAL A 107 -9.56 10.10 -2.47
N LEU A 108 -8.26 10.35 -2.47
CA LEU A 108 -7.63 11.42 -3.25
C LEU A 108 -6.50 10.85 -4.10
N VAL A 109 -6.42 11.32 -5.33
CA VAL A 109 -5.20 11.22 -6.13
C VAL A 109 -4.17 12.20 -5.55
N ALA A 110 -3.09 11.68 -4.97
CA ALA A 110 -2.04 12.44 -4.31
C ALA A 110 -0.79 12.51 -5.21
N GLY A 111 -0.85 13.37 -6.24
CA GLY A 111 0.14 13.39 -7.32
C GLY A 111 -0.21 12.38 -8.42
N CYS A 112 0.74 12.05 -9.31
CA CYS A 112 0.42 11.18 -10.46
C CYS A 112 0.32 9.69 -10.11
N THR A 113 1.02 9.23 -9.07
CA THR A 113 1.22 7.79 -8.82
C THR A 113 0.87 7.38 -7.41
N SER A 114 0.13 8.20 -6.67
CA SER A 114 -0.23 7.87 -5.29
C SER A 114 -1.70 8.14 -5.00
N ILE A 115 -2.24 7.37 -4.07
CA ILE A 115 -3.60 7.50 -3.56
C ILE A 115 -3.51 7.74 -2.05
N LEU A 116 -4.21 8.76 -1.55
CA LEU A 116 -4.48 8.90 -0.13
C LEU A 116 -5.90 8.41 0.15
N TRP A 117 -6.03 7.36 0.96
CA TRP A 117 -7.32 6.80 1.37
C TRP A 117 -7.55 7.05 2.85
N TYR A 118 -8.57 7.82 3.19
CA TYR A 118 -9.04 8.09 4.54
C TYR A 118 -10.26 7.23 4.85
N TRP A 119 -10.23 6.51 5.96
CA TRP A 119 -11.25 5.52 6.30
C TRP A 119 -11.58 5.49 7.79
N ASN A 120 -12.72 4.87 8.08
CA ASN A 120 -13.12 4.43 9.41
C ASN A 120 -13.52 2.95 9.35
N MET A 121 -13.17 2.18 10.38
CA MET A 121 -13.51 0.77 10.52
C MET A 121 -14.16 0.55 11.88
N ALA A 122 -15.44 0.19 11.85
CA ALA A 122 -16.22 -0.09 13.07
C ALA A 122 -16.25 -1.59 13.43
N GLY A 123 -15.66 -2.46 12.59
CA GLY A 123 -15.75 -3.91 12.74
C GLY A 123 -14.51 -4.60 13.30
N VAL A 124 -13.56 -3.84 13.87
CA VAL A 124 -12.34 -4.41 14.46
C VAL A 124 -12.66 -5.08 15.79
N GLY A 125 -12.21 -6.33 15.98
CA GLY A 125 -12.22 -7.03 17.27
C GLY A 125 -13.54 -6.93 18.04
N SER A 126 -13.49 -6.38 19.26
CA SER A 126 -14.65 -6.20 20.15
C SER A 126 -15.63 -5.11 19.73
N LYS A 127 -15.26 -4.26 18.76
CA LYS A 127 -16.06 -3.16 18.19
C LYS A 127 -16.46 -2.08 19.20
N GLN A 128 -15.67 -1.93 20.27
CA GLN A 128 -15.84 -0.88 21.26
C GLN A 128 -15.40 0.48 20.71
N ILE A 129 -14.35 0.52 19.88
CA ILE A 129 -13.76 1.79 19.43
C ILE A 129 -13.66 1.78 17.90
N PRO A 130 -14.49 2.56 17.19
CA PRO A 130 -14.31 2.76 15.76
C PRO A 130 -12.92 3.31 15.45
N VAL A 131 -12.17 2.58 14.61
CA VAL A 131 -10.79 2.94 14.28
C VAL A 131 -10.77 3.79 13.03
N THR A 132 -10.04 4.90 13.08
CA THR A 132 -9.86 5.81 11.95
C THR A 132 -8.41 5.81 11.53
N GLY A 133 -8.16 5.85 10.21
CA GLY A 133 -6.81 5.79 9.67
C GLY A 133 -6.70 6.27 8.24
N PHE A 134 -5.46 6.25 7.75
CA PHE A 134 -5.09 6.64 6.41
C PHE A 134 -4.16 5.60 5.78
N ASN A 135 -4.31 5.38 4.48
CA ASN A 135 -3.30 4.72 3.65
C ASN A 135 -2.76 5.72 2.63
N LEU A 136 -1.45 5.83 2.54
CA LEU A 136 -0.76 6.33 1.35
C LEU A 136 -0.36 5.11 0.53
N ILE A 137 -0.94 5.00 -0.67
CA ILE A 137 -0.76 3.85 -1.56
C ILE A 137 -0.02 4.34 -2.80
N GLU A 138 1.16 3.80 -3.05
CA GLU A 138 1.93 4.08 -4.26
C GLU A 138 1.53 3.11 -5.37
N ILE A 139 1.44 3.58 -6.61
CA ILE A 139 0.85 2.85 -7.73
C ILE A 139 1.81 2.81 -8.92
N THR A 140 2.03 1.60 -9.43
CA THR A 140 2.80 1.34 -10.65
C THR A 140 2.06 1.82 -11.90
N PRO A 141 2.75 2.00 -13.05
CA PRO A 141 2.10 2.30 -14.33
C PRO A 141 1.06 1.27 -14.79
N GLN A 142 1.15 0.03 -14.28
CA GLN A 142 0.19 -1.04 -14.52
C GLN A 142 -1.05 -0.97 -13.60
N LYS A 143 -1.19 0.12 -12.82
CA LYS A 143 -2.26 0.31 -11.83
C LYS A 143 -2.27 -0.74 -10.71
N GLN A 144 -1.10 -1.29 -10.40
CA GLN A 144 -0.90 -2.18 -9.25
C GLN A 144 -0.35 -1.38 -8.06
N ILE A 145 -0.69 -1.80 -6.85
CA ILE A 145 -0.13 -1.25 -5.62
C ILE A 145 1.37 -1.59 -5.59
N ALA A 146 2.21 -0.56 -5.72
CA ALA A 146 3.64 -0.66 -5.57
C ALA A 146 3.96 -0.90 -4.11
N ASP A 147 3.69 0.07 -3.23
CA ASP A 147 3.98 0.02 -1.80
C ASP A 147 2.86 0.71 -1.01
N MET A 148 2.79 0.44 0.29
CA MET A 148 1.74 1.00 1.14
C MET A 148 2.26 1.44 2.50
N TYR A 149 1.88 2.66 2.88
CA TYR A 149 2.09 3.21 4.20
C TYR A 149 0.74 3.39 4.87
N VAL A 150 0.55 2.82 6.05
CA VAL A 150 -0.73 2.87 6.76
C VAL A 150 -0.53 3.30 8.20
N GLU A 151 -1.32 4.27 8.64
CA GLU A 151 -1.35 4.71 10.05
C GLU A 151 -2.78 4.90 10.52
N PHE A 152 -3.07 4.51 11.75
CA PHE A 152 -4.40 4.56 12.34
C PHE A 152 -4.34 4.72 13.85
N ASN A 153 -5.49 4.90 14.49
CA ASN A 153 -5.60 4.87 15.96
C ASN A 153 -5.31 3.46 16.49
N ASN A 154 -4.03 3.12 16.65
CA ASN A 154 -3.57 1.82 17.12
C ASN A 154 -3.96 1.54 18.58
N ILE A 155 -4.15 2.58 19.39
CA ILE A 155 -4.68 2.46 20.76
C ILE A 155 -6.10 1.88 20.72
N GLY A 156 -6.98 2.47 19.89
CA GLY A 156 -8.34 1.98 19.71
C GLY A 156 -8.40 0.55 19.18
N TRP A 157 -7.61 0.26 18.13
CA TRP A 157 -7.50 -1.10 17.60
C TRP A 157 -6.99 -2.08 18.66
N GLY A 158 -5.95 -1.70 19.40
CA GLY A 158 -5.36 -2.49 20.46
C GLY A 158 -6.38 -2.88 21.52
N ILE A 159 -7.16 -1.93 22.01
CA ILE A 159 -8.27 -2.18 22.95
C ILE A 159 -9.24 -3.20 22.36
N ASP A 160 -9.62 -3.03 21.09
CA ASP A 160 -10.54 -3.94 20.43
C ASP A 160 -10.02 -5.37 20.23
N ILE A 161 -8.70 -5.57 20.25
CA ILE A 161 -8.08 -6.90 20.20
C ILE A 161 -7.57 -7.37 21.58
N GLY A 162 -7.93 -6.67 22.66
CA GLY A 162 -7.73 -7.10 24.04
C GLY A 162 -6.56 -6.47 24.80
N PHE A 163 -5.92 -5.43 24.26
CA PHE A 163 -4.88 -4.69 24.98
C PHE A 163 -5.50 -3.78 26.05
N THR A 164 -4.77 -3.61 27.16
CA THR A 164 -5.05 -2.55 28.15
C THR A 164 -4.11 -1.38 27.91
N VAL A 165 -4.65 -0.17 28.00
CA VAL A 165 -3.91 1.07 27.79
C VAL A 165 -3.75 1.76 29.13
N THR A 166 -2.51 2.11 29.47
CA THR A 166 -2.17 2.79 30.72
C THR A 166 -1.41 4.09 30.44
N ASP A 167 -1.48 5.04 31.36
CA ASP A 167 -0.60 6.20 31.34
C ASP A 167 0.81 5.85 31.84
N TYR A 168 1.69 6.85 31.94
CA TYR A 168 3.06 6.68 32.40
C TYR A 168 3.18 6.26 33.88
N THR A 169 2.10 6.35 34.66
CA THR A 169 2.04 5.90 36.06
C THR A 169 1.52 4.47 36.19
N GLY A 170 1.07 3.86 35.09
CA GLY A 170 0.41 2.56 35.08
C GLY A 170 -1.08 2.63 35.39
N ALA A 171 -1.66 3.83 35.54
CA ALA A 171 -3.09 3.97 35.68
C ALA A 171 -3.78 3.66 34.35
N GLN A 172 -4.83 2.86 34.39
CA GLN A 172 -5.60 2.54 33.19
C GLN A 172 -6.24 3.81 32.62
N LEU A 173 -5.98 4.08 31.34
CA LEU A 173 -6.59 5.20 30.64
C LEU A 173 -8.06 4.90 30.35
N PRO A 174 -8.94 5.91 30.39
CA PRO A 174 -10.34 5.73 30.06
C PRO A 174 -10.46 5.25 28.61
N THR A 175 -11.11 4.10 28.43
CA THR A 175 -11.60 3.64 27.13
C THR A 175 -12.98 4.26 26.89
N ALA A 176 -13.36 4.43 25.63
CA ALA A 176 -14.57 5.16 25.19
C ALA A 176 -15.84 4.89 26.01
#